data_AF-A0A656JIH9-F1
#
_entry.id   AF-A0A656JIH9-F1
#
_cell.length_a   1.000
_cell.length_b   1.000
_cell.length_c   1.000
_cell.angle_alpha   90.00
_cell.angle_beta   90.00
_cell.angle_gamma   90.00
#
_symmetry.space_group_name_H-M   'P 1'
#
loop_
_entity.id
_entity.type
_entity.pdbx_description
1 polymer ?
#
loop_
_entity_poly.entity_id
_entity_poly.type
_entity_poly.pdbx_seq_one_letter_code
_entity_poly.pdbx_strand_id
1 'polypeptide(L)'
;AYFTRRDASLDSATLRAQLLGRLPEYMVPATYVGLDALPLTQNGKVDRKALPAPDMDALATAIYQAPSSVLEERLAQLWAEVL
;
A
#
# COMPACT_ATOMS: atom_id res chain seq x y z
N ALA A 1 3.12 -4.79 1.11
CA ALA A 1 3.65 -5.20 2.42
C ALA A 1 2.49 -5.36 3.38
N TYR A 2 2.58 -6.30 4.32
CA TYR A 2 1.55 -6.52 5.34
C TYR A 2 2.14 -6.17 6.71
N PHE A 3 1.37 -5.48 7.55
CA PHE A 3 1.78 -5.12 8.89
C PHE A 3 0.61 -5.22 9.85
N THR A 4 0.91 -5.32 11.15
CA THR A 4 -0.13 -5.26 12.19
C THR A 4 -0.07 -3.92 12.89
N ARG A 5 -1.23 -3.29 13.05
CA ARG A 5 -1.33 -1.95 13.65
C ARG A 5 -1.38 -2.10 15.17
N ARG A 6 -0.24 -1.88 15.84
CA ARG A 6 -0.21 -1.77 17.32
C ARG A 6 -0.47 -0.35 17.81
N ASP A 7 -0.29 0.64 16.94
CA ASP A 7 -0.49 2.05 17.22
C ASP A 7 -1.41 2.64 16.14
N ALA A 8 -2.49 3.32 16.55
CA ALA A 8 -3.47 3.90 15.64
C ALA A 8 -2.87 4.97 14.70
N SER A 9 -1.77 5.59 15.11
CA SER A 9 -1.07 6.62 14.34
C SER A 9 -0.21 6.08 13.19
N LEU A 10 -0.04 4.77 13.08
CA LEU A 10 0.81 4.16 12.05
C LEU A 10 0.12 4.24 10.68
N ASP A 11 0.61 5.12 9.81
CA ASP A 11 0.16 5.25 8.42
C ASP A 11 1.17 4.68 7.40
N SER A 12 0.66 4.37 6.21
CA SER A 12 1.44 3.76 5.11
C SER A 12 2.51 4.71 4.54
N ALA A 13 2.26 6.02 4.54
CA ALA A 13 3.17 7.02 3.99
C ALA A 13 4.43 7.18 4.86
N THR A 14 4.25 7.18 6.18
CA THR A 14 5.29 7.24 7.21
C THR A 14 6.16 5.99 7.16
N LEU A 15 5.54 4.80 7.05
CA LEU A 15 6.27 3.54 6.87
C LEU A 15 7.13 3.58 5.61
N ARG A 16 6.57 4.02 4.48
CA ARG A 16 7.29 4.15 3.22
C ARG A 16 8.47 5.12 3.33
N ALA A 17 8.25 6.30 3.92
CA ALA A 17 9.29 7.31 4.12
C ALA A 17 10.45 6.78 4.97
N GLN A 18 10.16 6.04 6.05
CA GLN A 18 11.20 5.43 6.87
C GLN A 18 11.98 4.34 6.12
N LEU A 19 11.32 3.54 5.27
CA LEU A 19 11.99 2.49 4.51
C LEU A 19 12.86 3.06 3.38
N LEU A 20 12.47 4.17 2.75
CA LEU A 20 13.30 4.87 1.75
C LEU A 20 14.63 5.34 2.33
N GLY A 21 14.69 5.67 3.62
CA GLY A 21 15.94 6.03 4.30
C GLY A 21 16.86 4.84 4.64
N ARG A 22 16.41 3.60 4.45
CA ARG A 22 17.13 2.38 4.88
C ARG A 22 17.29 1.33 3.80
N LEU A 23 16.46 1.36 2.76
CA LEU A 23 16.44 0.38 1.69
C LEU A 23 16.61 1.08 0.33
N PRO A 24 17.25 0.41 -0.64
CA PRO A 24 17.16 0.83 -2.04
C PRO A 24 15.70 0.92 -2.51
N GLU A 25 15.42 1.86 -3.41
CA GLU A 25 14.05 2.18 -3.85
C GLU A 25 13.28 0.96 -4.37
N TYR A 26 13.95 0.09 -5.14
CA TYR A 26 13.32 -1.12 -5.70
C TYR A 26 12.92 -2.17 -4.64
N MET A 27 13.39 -2.04 -3.39
CA MET A 27 12.99 -2.91 -2.28
C MET A 27 11.87 -2.30 -1.43
N VAL A 28 11.52 -1.03 -1.67
CA VAL A 28 10.47 -0.34 -0.92
C VAL A 28 9.09 -0.77 -1.46
N PRO A 29 8.21 -1.33 -0.63
CA PRO A 29 6.88 -1.74 -1.06
C PRO A 29 6.07 -0.58 -1.65
N ALA A 30 5.34 -0.86 -2.74
CA ALA A 30 4.36 0.07 -3.32
C ALA A 30 3.06 0.12 -2.49
N THR A 31 2.64 -1.02 -1.95
CA THR A 31 1.41 -1.16 -1.15
C THR A 31 1.70 -1.57 0.29
N TYR A 32 0.83 -1.19 1.23
CA TYR A 32 0.88 -1.47 2.65
C TYR A 32 -0.53 -1.79 3.14
N VAL A 33 -0.75 -3.04 3.51
CA VAL A 33 -2.04 -3.54 4.00
C VAL A 33 -1.93 -3.71 5.52
N GLY A 34 -2.70 -2.90 6.25
CA GLY A 34 -2.83 -3.01 7.69
C GLY A 34 -3.79 -4.14 8.05
N LEU A 35 -3.38 -5.01 8.98
CA LEU A 35 -4.19 -6.11 9.50
C LEU A 35 -4.28 -5.99 11.03
N ASP A 36 -5.39 -6.40 11.62
CA ASP A 36 -5.49 -6.51 13.08
C ASP A 36 -4.59 -7.66 13.59
N ALA A 37 -4.56 -8.76 12.84
CA ALA A 37 -3.70 -9.91 13.09
C ALA A 37 -3.28 -10.56 11.76
N LEU A 38 -2.09 -11.18 11.76
CA LEU A 38 -1.66 -12.00 10.63
C LEU A 38 -2.47 -13.30 10.59
N PRO A 39 -2.98 -13.73 9.43
CA PRO A 39 -3.61 -15.03 9.31
C PRO A 39 -2.57 -16.12 9.52
N LEU A 40 -2.89 -17.10 10.36
CA LEU A 40 -2.01 -18.22 10.69
C LEU A 40 -2.65 -19.54 10.27
N THR A 41 -1.81 -20.48 9.84
CA THR A 41 -2.16 -21.90 9.66
C THR A 41 -2.37 -22.56 11.04
N GLN A 42 -2.94 -23.78 11.05
CA GLN A 42 -3.10 -24.58 12.28
C GLN A 42 -1.78 -24.82 13.03
N ASN A 43 -0.64 -24.77 12.34
CA ASN A 43 0.69 -24.92 12.92
C ASN A 43 1.34 -23.58 13.33
N GLY A 44 0.57 -22.48 13.33
CA GLY A 44 1.03 -21.15 13.78
C GLY A 44 1.92 -20.39 12.78
N LYS A 45 2.16 -20.93 11.58
CA LYS A 45 2.89 -20.21 10.51
C LYS A 45 1.96 -19.25 9.79
N VAL A 46 2.47 -18.13 9.28
CA VAL A 46 1.70 -17.20 8.43
C VAL A 46 1.11 -17.94 7.22
N ASP A 47 -0.21 -17.86 7.07
CA ASP A 47 -0.90 -18.36 5.89
C ASP A 47 -0.90 -17.29 4.81
N ARG A 48 0.06 -17.40 3.89
CA ARG A 48 0.23 -16.44 2.79
C ARG A 48 -0.93 -16.46 1.79
N LYS A 49 -1.70 -17.55 1.72
CA LYS A 49 -2.85 -17.66 0.81
C LYS A 49 -4.07 -16.96 1.37
N ALA A 50 -4.15 -16.83 2.70
CA ALA A 50 -5.22 -16.12 3.40
C ALA A 50 -4.94 -14.61 3.55
N LEU A 51 -3.77 -14.12 3.09
CA LEU A 51 -3.51 -12.68 3.07
C LEU A 51 -4.44 -11.99 2.05
N PRO A 52 -5.15 -10.92 2.43
CA PRO A 52 -6.04 -10.22 1.52
C PRO A 52 -5.23 -9.55 0.41
N ALA A 53 -5.76 -9.49 -0.80
CA ALA A 53 -5.13 -8.73 -1.87
C ALA A 53 -5.09 -7.23 -1.49
N PRO A 54 -3.99 -6.51 -1.78
CA PRO A 54 -3.96 -5.06 -1.61
C PRO A 54 -4.99 -4.41 -2.54
N ASP A 55 -5.80 -3.51 -1.99
CA ASP A 55 -6.72 -2.64 -2.73
C ASP A 55 -6.08 -1.26 -2.96
N MET A 56 -6.85 -0.33 -3.53
CA MET A 56 -6.37 1.03 -3.80
C MET A 56 -6.02 1.79 -2.51
N ASP A 57 -6.70 1.50 -1.41
CA ASP A 57 -6.45 2.11 -0.10
C ASP A 57 -5.12 1.64 0.50
N ALA A 58 -4.61 0.49 0.08
CA ALA A 58 -3.29 0.00 0.45
C ALA A 58 -2.14 0.73 -0.25
N LEU A 59 -2.37 1.56 -1.27
CA LEU A 59 -1.29 2.33 -1.89
C LEU A 59 -0.70 3.33 -0.89
N ALA A 60 0.62 3.36 -0.77
CA ALA A 60 1.31 4.32 0.12
C ALA A 60 1.31 5.76 -0.40
N THR A 61 0.66 6.03 -1.53
CA THR A 61 0.57 7.36 -2.15
C THR A 61 -0.41 8.26 -1.40
N ALA A 62 -0.19 9.56 -1.58
CA ALA A 62 -0.96 10.63 -0.95
C ALA A 62 -2.47 10.52 -1.21
N ILE A 63 -3.24 11.19 -0.34
CA ILE A 63 -4.68 11.39 -0.43
C ILE A 63 -5.08 11.66 -1.89
N TYR A 64 -6.10 10.96 -2.37
CA TYR A 64 -6.62 11.18 -3.72
C TYR A 64 -6.91 12.66 -3.95
N GLN A 65 -6.33 13.18 -5.03
CA GLN A 65 -6.60 14.52 -5.51
C GLN A 65 -7.13 14.41 -6.95
N ALA A 66 -8.30 15.00 -7.19
CA ALA A 66 -8.88 15.00 -8.51
C ALA A 66 -8.00 15.80 -9.50
N PRO A 67 -7.91 15.36 -10.77
CA PRO A 67 -7.30 16.15 -11.84
C PRO A 67 -7.87 17.56 -11.86
N SER A 68 -6.99 18.55 -11.94
CA SER A 68 -7.31 19.97 -11.88
C SER A 68 -7.08 20.70 -13.20
N SER A 69 -6.48 20.03 -14.19
CA SER A 69 -6.20 20.56 -15.51
C SER A 69 -6.56 19.57 -16.62
N VAL A 70 -6.78 20.09 -17.83
CA VAL A 70 -7.05 19.28 -19.03
C VAL A 70 -5.94 18.26 -19.28
N LEU A 71 -4.68 18.60 -19.00
CA LEU A 71 -3.56 17.66 -19.14
C LEU A 71 -3.68 16.50 -18.15
N GLU A 72 -3.94 16.80 -16.88
CA GLU A 72 -4.11 15.78 -15.83
C GLU A 72 -5.31 14.89 -16.12
N GLU A 73 -6.43 15.44 -16.61
CA GLU A 73 -7.60 14.68 -17.03
C GLU A 73 -7.27 13.70 -18.16
N ARG A 74 -6.54 14.16 -19.19
CA ARG A 74 -6.12 13.30 -20.31
C ARG A 74 -5.17 12.18 -19.86
N LEU A 75 -4.23 12.49 -18.98
CA LEU A 75 -3.33 11.48 -18.41
C LEU A 75 -4.07 10.44 -17.57
N ALA A 76 -4.98 10.89 -16.71
CA ALA A 76 -5.81 10.00 -15.90
C ALA A 76 -6.67 9.08 -16.78
N GLN A 77 -7.26 9.61 -17.86
CA GLN A 77 -8.03 8.83 -18.81
C GLN A 77 -7.15 7.76 -19.50
N LEU A 78 -5.97 8.13 -20.01
CA LEU A 78 -5.06 7.18 -20.65
C LEU A 78 -4.60 6.07 -19.71
N TRP A 79 -4.35 6.40 -18.43
CA TRP A 79 -4.03 5.40 -17.41
C TRP A 79 -5.19 4.44 -17.15
N ALA A 80 -6.42 4.95 -17.04
CA ALA A 80 -7.61 4.13 -16.81
C ALA A 80 -7.94 3.19 -17.99
N GLU A 81 -7.45 3.48 -19.19
CA GLU A 81 -7.62 2.61 -20.36
C GLU A 81 -6.62 1.44 -20.38
N VAL A 82 -5.49 1.55 -19.67
CA VAL A 82 -4.37 0.60 -19.74
C VAL A 82 -4.24 -0.27 -18.48
N LEU A 83 -4.65 0.24 -17.32
CA LEU A 83 -4.56 -0.42 -16.01
C LEU A 83 -5.91 -0.97 -15.56
#